data_AF-A0A349ZY92-F1
#
_entry.id   AF-A0A349ZY92-F1
#
_cell.length_a   1.000
_cell.length_b   1.000
_cell.length_c   1.000
_cell.angle_alpha   90.00
_cell.angle_beta   90.00
_cell.angle_gamma   90.00
#
_symmetry.space_group_name_H-M   'P 1'
#
loop_
_entity.id
_entity.type
_entity.pdbx_description
1 polymer ?
#
loop_
_entity_poly.entity_id
_entity_poly.type
_entity_poly.pdbx_seq_one_letter_code
_entity_poly.pdbx_strand_id
1 'polypeptide(L)'
;MKRNDIKSILVIGSGPMIIGQAAEFDYAGTQACLSLKEEGYRVILINSNPATIMTDVEIADKVYIEPISLEFVSHIIRKERPDALLPTLGGQTGLNMAVELEKSGILDECKVEVLGTKLSAINQAEDRDLYRSLMKELNEPVPDSDIVMTVEAALDFAERIGYPVIVRPAFTMGGTGGGIAGNEAELKEITAFGLKYSPVTQCLIEKSIAGYKEIEYEVMRDSNDNAIVVCNMENIDPVGVHTGDSIVVAPSQTLSDREYQMLRNSSLKIIRALGIEGGCNVQLALDPHSYNYYIIEVNPRVSRSSALASKATGYPIAKIAAKIAVGLTLDEILNPVTGKTYASFEPALDYVVTKFPRFPFDKFETADRRLSTQMKATGEVMAIGRNFEESLQKAIRSLETGLRHIGLNRDRAAALTPEEIEQRIRVCDDERLFIIGDALRQGYDWKQIVEWSQIDPFFIYKIKKLIDFEKVIAASQYEPEITLQAKKLGFSDLSIAHLWNTDQRAVFEFRKSRGIMPVYKMVDTCAAEFESDTPYFYGTYEEENESVPSDKEKIIVLGSGPIRIGQGVEFDYATVHSVWAIKEMGY
;
A
#
# COMPACT_ATOMS: atom_id res chain seq x y z
N MET A 1 16.45 -15.07 21.29
CA MET A 1 16.84 -14.33 22.51
C MET A 1 17.54 -13.04 22.13
N LYS A 2 17.17 -11.92 22.78
CA LYS A 2 17.75 -10.59 22.56
C LYS A 2 19.30 -10.59 22.58
N ARG A 3 19.92 -9.87 21.64
CA ARG A 3 21.38 -9.66 21.54
C ARG A 3 21.93 -8.77 22.65
N ASN A 4 22.91 -9.30 23.40
CA ASN A 4 23.55 -8.60 24.53
C ASN A 4 24.90 -7.96 24.17
N ASP A 5 25.43 -8.28 23.00
CA ASP A 5 26.66 -7.71 22.45
C ASP A 5 26.44 -6.30 21.88
N ILE A 6 25.21 -5.97 21.50
CA ILE A 6 24.78 -4.64 21.05
C ILE A 6 24.19 -3.88 22.25
N LYS A 7 24.55 -2.60 22.39
CA LYS A 7 23.99 -1.70 23.42
C LYS A 7 23.38 -0.44 22.82
N SER A 8 23.88 -0.01 21.67
CA SER A 8 23.47 1.22 21.00
C SER A 8 23.23 1.01 19.51
N ILE A 9 22.13 1.56 19.01
CA ILE A 9 21.66 1.36 17.65
C ILE A 9 21.38 2.71 17.01
N LEU A 10 21.99 2.97 15.86
CA LEU A 10 21.67 4.11 15.00
C LEU A 10 20.54 3.72 14.04
N VAL A 11 19.41 4.43 14.13
CA VAL A 11 18.26 4.31 13.22
C VAL A 11 18.33 5.44 12.20
N ILE A 12 18.14 5.12 10.92
CA ILE A 12 18.09 6.11 9.83
C ILE A 12 16.63 6.37 9.46
N GLY A 13 16.18 7.62 9.59
CA GLY A 13 14.87 8.06 9.14
C GLY A 13 14.78 8.26 7.62
N SER A 14 13.61 8.64 7.13
CA SER A 14 13.36 8.82 5.68
C SER A 14 13.76 10.20 5.15
N GLY A 15 13.93 11.20 6.02
CA GLY A 15 14.10 12.59 5.60
C GLY A 15 12.77 13.26 5.27
N PRO A 16 12.76 14.30 4.41
CA PRO A 16 11.54 15.03 4.08
C PRO A 16 10.55 14.16 3.32
N MET A 17 9.25 14.47 3.48
CA MET A 17 8.18 13.79 2.76
C MET A 17 8.21 14.16 1.27
N ILE A 18 8.22 13.14 0.42
CA ILE A 18 8.13 13.28 -1.04
C ILE A 18 7.11 12.29 -1.60
N ILE A 19 6.66 12.49 -2.84
CA ILE A 19 5.80 11.50 -3.51
C ILE A 19 6.54 10.16 -3.57
N GLY A 20 5.88 9.10 -3.10
CA GLY A 20 6.47 7.75 -3.01
C GLY A 20 7.21 7.44 -1.70
N GLN A 21 7.49 8.45 -0.86
CA GLN A 21 8.12 8.27 0.45
C GLN A 21 7.57 9.28 1.45
N ALA A 22 6.51 8.90 2.17
CA ALA A 22 5.72 9.80 3.01
C ALA A 22 5.67 9.34 4.49
N ALA A 23 4.53 9.58 5.15
CA ALA A 23 4.37 9.44 6.60
C ALA A 23 4.46 8.00 7.12
N GLU A 24 4.36 7.00 6.26
CA GLU A 24 4.56 5.59 6.59
C GLU A 24 5.89 5.33 7.31
N PHE A 25 6.94 6.12 7.01
CA PHE A 25 8.26 5.96 7.61
C PHE A 25 8.42 6.69 8.94
N ASP A 26 7.64 7.76 9.20
CA ASP A 26 7.53 8.31 10.55
C ASP A 26 6.80 7.33 11.47
N TYR A 27 5.70 6.75 11.00
CA TYR A 27 5.00 5.68 11.71
C TYR A 27 5.93 4.49 12.01
N ALA A 28 6.61 3.94 10.99
CA ALA A 28 7.48 2.80 11.17
C ALA A 28 8.71 3.12 12.04
N GLY A 29 9.34 4.28 11.82
CA GLY A 29 10.48 4.74 12.60
C GLY A 29 10.15 4.95 14.08
N THR A 30 9.00 5.58 14.37
CA THR A 30 8.50 5.75 15.73
C THR A 30 8.29 4.40 16.42
N GLN A 31 7.60 3.46 15.77
CA GLN A 31 7.34 2.13 16.32
C GLN A 31 8.64 1.36 16.61
N ALA A 32 9.60 1.44 15.70
CA ALA A 32 10.88 0.78 15.88
C ALA A 32 11.72 1.37 17.01
N CYS A 33 11.85 2.71 17.07
CA CYS A 33 12.57 3.38 18.15
C CYS A 33 11.99 3.02 19.52
N LEU A 34 10.67 3.06 19.67
CA LEU A 34 10.00 2.65 20.90
C LEU A 34 10.27 1.18 21.24
N SER A 35 10.24 0.28 20.25
CA SER A 35 10.52 -1.15 20.45
C SER A 35 11.94 -1.41 20.93
N LEU A 36 12.92 -0.74 20.32
CA LEU A 36 14.32 -0.89 20.71
C LEU A 36 14.55 -0.35 22.13
N LYS A 37 13.87 0.74 22.51
CA LYS A 37 13.89 1.25 23.88
C LYS A 37 13.19 0.33 24.88
N GLU A 38 12.04 -0.24 24.52
CA GLU A 38 11.35 -1.26 25.33
C GLU A 38 12.27 -2.44 25.65
N GLU A 39 13.08 -2.86 24.67
CA GLU A 39 14.08 -3.90 24.87
C GLU A 39 15.31 -3.41 25.64
N GLY A 40 15.49 -2.11 25.87
CA GLY A 40 16.58 -1.52 26.66
C GLY A 40 17.86 -1.21 25.86
N TYR A 41 17.75 -0.98 24.55
CA TYR A 41 18.84 -0.43 23.75
C TYR A 41 18.88 1.10 23.85
N ARG A 42 20.09 1.66 23.74
CA ARG A 42 20.29 3.09 23.50
C ARG A 42 20.02 3.40 22.03
N VAL A 43 18.96 4.15 21.75
CA VAL A 43 18.55 4.49 20.38
C VAL A 43 19.08 5.87 19.99
N ILE A 44 19.86 5.91 18.92
CA ILE A 44 20.29 7.13 18.25
C ILE A 44 19.50 7.23 16.96
N LEU A 45 18.84 8.35 16.69
CA LEU A 45 18.07 8.56 15.49
C LEU A 45 18.63 9.76 14.72
N ILE A 46 18.74 9.62 13.40
CA ILE A 46 18.89 10.75 12.48
C ILE A 46 17.69 10.84 11.54
N ASN A 47 17.05 12.01 11.49
CA ASN A 47 16.05 12.33 10.49
C ASN A 47 16.01 13.84 10.26
N SER A 48 16.15 14.29 9.01
CA SER A 48 16.15 15.72 8.68
C SER A 48 14.75 16.37 8.73
N ASN A 49 13.68 15.59 8.86
CA ASN A 49 12.31 16.11 8.90
C ASN A 49 11.89 16.45 10.34
N PRO A 50 11.67 17.73 10.68
CA PRO A 50 11.31 18.13 12.04
C PRO A 50 9.83 17.90 12.39
N ALA A 51 8.98 17.60 11.40
CA ALA A 51 7.54 17.43 11.60
C ALA A 51 7.15 15.97 11.91
N THR A 52 8.10 15.16 12.40
CA THR A 52 7.91 13.73 12.63
C THR A 52 7.84 13.41 14.11
N ILE A 53 6.96 12.50 14.50
CA ILE A 53 6.89 12.01 15.89
C ILE A 53 8.19 11.31 16.27
N MET A 54 8.82 10.58 15.33
CA MET A 54 10.06 9.87 15.63
C MET A 54 11.20 10.79 16.10
N THR A 55 11.17 12.07 15.72
CA THR A 55 12.16 13.08 16.15
C THR A 55 11.88 13.72 17.50
N ASP A 56 10.80 13.34 18.19
CA ASP A 56 10.58 13.80 19.56
C ASP A 56 11.59 13.19 20.53
N VAL A 57 11.97 13.97 21.53
CA VAL A 57 12.99 13.62 22.52
C VAL A 57 12.63 12.38 23.36
N GLU A 58 11.36 12.00 23.40
CA GLU A 58 10.87 10.84 24.15
C GLU A 58 11.03 9.54 23.36
N ILE A 59 11.14 9.61 22.04
CA ILE A 59 11.13 8.45 21.14
C ILE A 59 12.50 7.79 21.01
N ALA A 60 13.59 8.56 21.05
CA ALA A 60 14.97 8.05 21.02
C ALA A 60 15.82 8.69 22.13
N ASP A 61 16.91 8.05 22.55
CA ASP A 61 17.83 8.61 23.56
C ASP A 61 18.64 9.79 23.00
N LYS A 62 18.90 9.76 21.68
CA LYS A 62 19.55 10.86 20.98
C LYS A 62 18.91 11.08 19.62
N VAL A 63 18.43 12.29 19.38
CA VAL A 63 17.87 12.70 18.08
C VAL A 63 18.79 13.69 17.39
N TYR A 64 19.06 13.45 16.11
CA TYR A 64 19.76 14.33 15.19
C TYR A 64 18.80 14.78 14.08
N ILE A 65 18.41 16.06 14.13
CA ILE A 65 17.69 16.71 13.03
C ILE A 65 18.72 17.34 12.11
N GLU A 66 19.39 16.49 11.34
CA GLU A 66 20.51 16.83 10.47
C GLU A 66 20.30 16.24 9.07
N PRO A 67 20.95 16.78 8.02
CA PRO A 67 20.90 16.19 6.68
C PRO A 67 21.31 14.71 6.69
N ILE A 68 20.53 13.85 6.04
CA ILE A 68 20.87 12.43 5.86
C ILE A 68 21.84 12.33 4.68
N SER A 69 23.08 12.77 4.91
CA SER A 69 24.18 12.68 3.94
C SER A 69 25.35 11.90 4.53
N LEU A 70 26.18 11.31 3.65
CA LEU A 70 27.34 10.54 4.07
C LEU A 70 28.23 11.31 5.06
N GLU A 71 28.43 12.61 4.82
CA GLU A 71 29.22 13.48 5.71
C GLU A 71 28.63 13.53 7.13
N PHE A 72 27.37 13.95 7.27
CA PHE A 72 26.74 14.14 8.58
C PHE A 72 26.56 12.82 9.32
N VAL A 73 26.12 11.77 8.64
CA VAL A 73 25.92 10.45 9.25
C VAL A 73 27.27 9.86 9.70
N SER A 74 28.34 10.05 8.93
CA SER A 74 29.70 9.63 9.35
C SER A 74 30.18 10.37 10.61
N HIS A 75 29.90 11.67 10.73
CA HIS A 75 30.22 12.43 11.94
C HIS A 75 29.46 11.91 13.16
N ILE A 76 28.17 11.60 12.99
CA ILE A 76 27.34 11.03 14.06
C ILE A 76 27.87 9.66 14.47
N ILE A 77 28.19 8.77 13.53
CA ILE A 77 28.76 7.45 13.82
C ILE A 77 30.08 7.57 14.60
N ARG A 78 30.99 8.45 14.17
CA ARG A 78 32.28 8.65 14.87
C ARG A 78 32.11 9.24 16.28
N LYS A 79 31.11 10.11 16.46
CA LYS A 79 30.82 10.77 17.74
C LYS A 79 30.10 9.85 18.71
N GLU A 80 29.02 9.22 18.28
CA GLU A 80 28.12 8.44 19.13
C GLU A 80 28.58 7.00 19.32
N ARG A 81 29.41 6.49 18.40
CA ARG A 81 29.94 5.12 18.37
C ARG A 81 28.82 4.08 18.56
N PRO A 82 27.80 4.06 17.68
CA PRO A 82 26.77 3.03 17.75
C PRO A 82 27.39 1.66 17.51
N ASP A 83 26.92 0.63 18.20
CA ASP A 83 27.33 -0.75 17.95
C ASP A 83 26.73 -1.27 16.65
N ALA A 84 25.54 -0.76 16.30
CA ALA A 84 24.82 -1.22 15.13
C ALA A 84 24.01 -0.11 14.41
N LEU A 85 23.64 -0.37 13.17
CA LEU A 85 22.86 0.48 12.26
C LEU A 85 21.60 -0.28 11.82
N LEU A 86 20.43 0.36 11.91
CA LEU A 86 19.16 -0.17 11.40
C LEU A 86 18.64 0.72 10.25
N PRO A 87 18.87 0.34 8.98
CA PRO A 87 18.55 1.17 7.82
C PRO A 87 17.19 0.87 7.18
N THR A 88 16.50 -0.20 7.60
CA THR A 88 15.31 -0.74 6.94
C THR A 88 14.00 0.00 7.25
N LEU A 89 14.08 1.14 7.92
CA LEU A 89 12.93 1.93 8.40
C LEU A 89 12.82 3.30 7.74
N GLY A 90 13.87 3.74 7.03
CA GLY A 90 13.97 5.06 6.40
C GLY A 90 13.63 5.07 4.91
N GLY A 91 12.85 4.10 4.43
CA GLY A 91 12.56 3.97 3.00
C GLY A 91 13.83 3.76 2.16
N GLN A 92 13.86 4.34 0.96
CA GLN A 92 15.03 4.24 0.09
C GLN A 92 16.21 5.06 0.62
N THR A 93 15.94 6.19 1.27
CA THR A 93 16.97 7.04 1.90
C THR A 93 17.81 6.23 2.89
N GLY A 94 17.16 5.43 3.75
CA GLY A 94 17.84 4.59 4.73
C GLY A 94 18.73 3.52 4.09
N LEU A 95 18.22 2.81 3.07
CA LEU A 95 18.98 1.77 2.37
C LEU A 95 20.17 2.34 1.61
N ASN A 96 19.96 3.42 0.85
CA ASN A 96 21.04 4.09 0.10
C ASN A 96 22.14 4.58 1.03
N MET A 97 21.78 5.16 2.18
CA MET A 97 22.75 5.62 3.17
C MET A 97 23.57 4.46 3.74
N ALA A 98 22.95 3.30 4.01
CA ALA A 98 23.68 2.13 4.49
C ALA A 98 24.74 1.65 3.48
N VAL A 99 24.38 1.62 2.19
CA VAL A 99 25.29 1.26 1.10
C VAL A 99 26.41 2.29 0.92
N GLU A 100 26.12 3.59 1.02
CA GLU A 100 27.14 4.64 0.98
C GLU A 100 28.12 4.54 2.15
N LEU A 101 27.62 4.29 3.36
CA LEU A 101 28.43 4.11 4.56
C LEU A 101 29.34 2.88 4.47
N GLU A 102 28.85 1.76 3.96
CA GLU A 102 29.66 0.57 3.69
C GLU A 102 30.77 0.88 2.69
N LYS A 103 30.43 1.46 1.53
CA LYS A 103 31.39 1.79 0.47
C LYS A 103 32.46 2.80 0.93
N SER A 104 32.13 3.68 1.85
CA SER A 104 33.08 4.63 2.43
C SER A 104 34.04 4.00 3.45
N GLY A 105 33.78 2.78 3.92
CA GLY A 105 34.55 2.09 4.96
C GLY A 105 34.27 2.55 6.39
N ILE A 106 33.28 3.44 6.59
CA ILE A 106 32.97 4.02 7.91
C ILE A 106 32.41 2.99 8.88
N LEU A 107 31.59 2.05 8.36
CA LEU A 107 31.03 0.97 9.18
C LEU A 107 32.15 0.09 9.74
N ASP A 108 33.14 -0.27 8.90
CA ASP A 108 34.32 -1.03 9.34
C ASP A 108 35.23 -0.22 10.27
N GLU A 109 35.50 1.06 9.94
CA GLU A 109 36.30 1.98 10.76
C GLU A 109 35.76 2.06 12.19
N CYS A 110 34.43 2.15 12.32
CA CYS A 110 33.74 2.34 13.59
C CYS A 110 33.19 1.05 14.20
N LYS A 111 33.35 -0.10 13.53
CA LYS A 111 32.81 -1.42 13.92
C LYS A 111 31.30 -1.41 14.13
N VAL A 112 30.58 -0.77 13.21
CA VAL A 112 29.12 -0.69 13.23
C VAL A 112 28.55 -1.85 12.42
N GLU A 113 27.77 -2.71 13.06
CA GLU A 113 27.08 -3.82 12.39
C GLU A 113 25.76 -3.36 11.76
N VAL A 114 25.40 -3.84 10.57
CA VAL A 114 24.07 -3.59 9.99
C VAL A 114 23.07 -4.64 10.46
N LEU A 115 21.97 -4.20 11.06
CA LEU A 115 20.89 -5.04 11.57
C LEU A 115 19.71 -5.15 10.60
N GLY A 116 18.93 -6.20 10.82
CA GLY A 116 17.78 -6.53 9.98
C GLY A 116 18.24 -7.12 8.66
N THR A 117 17.92 -6.43 7.56
CA THR A 117 18.36 -6.89 6.24
C THR A 117 19.84 -6.59 6.00
N LYS A 118 20.62 -7.62 5.69
CA LYS A 118 22.03 -7.51 5.34
C LYS A 118 22.24 -6.70 4.05
N LEU A 119 23.36 -6.00 3.96
CA LEU A 119 23.73 -5.21 2.78
C LEU A 119 23.82 -6.04 1.49
N SER A 120 24.27 -7.29 1.57
CA SER A 120 24.25 -8.23 0.44
C SER A 120 22.84 -8.48 -0.10
N ALA A 121 21.85 -8.61 0.80
CA ALA A 121 20.46 -8.84 0.46
C ALA A 121 19.80 -7.58 -0.10
N ILE A 122 20.12 -6.41 0.46
CA ILE A 122 19.68 -5.11 -0.10
C ILE A 122 20.20 -4.98 -1.53
N ASN A 123 21.50 -5.16 -1.76
CA ASN A 123 22.09 -5.07 -3.09
C ASN A 123 21.49 -6.10 -4.06
N GLN A 124 21.25 -7.32 -3.61
CA GLN A 124 20.67 -8.39 -4.44
C GLN A 124 19.21 -8.13 -4.84
N ALA A 125 18.44 -7.44 -4.00
CA ALA A 125 17.05 -7.07 -4.30
C ALA A 125 16.95 -5.80 -5.17
N GLU A 126 17.83 -4.82 -4.95
CA GLU A 126 17.80 -3.53 -5.64
C GLU A 126 18.52 -3.56 -7.00
N ASP A 127 19.57 -4.38 -7.16
CA ASP A 127 20.27 -4.57 -8.42
C ASP A 127 19.51 -5.54 -9.32
N ARG A 128 19.13 -5.09 -10.53
CA ARG A 128 18.30 -5.87 -11.45
C ARG A 128 18.96 -7.15 -11.95
N ASP A 129 20.28 -7.16 -12.14
CA ASP A 129 20.97 -8.34 -12.66
C ASP A 129 21.17 -9.39 -11.56
N LEU A 130 21.50 -8.94 -10.34
CA LEU A 130 21.56 -9.81 -9.17
C LEU A 130 20.18 -10.39 -8.84
N TYR A 131 19.14 -9.57 -8.91
CA TYR A 131 17.76 -9.97 -8.68
C TYR A 131 17.31 -11.03 -9.71
N ARG A 132 17.53 -10.79 -11.00
CA ARG A 132 17.22 -11.75 -12.06
C ARG A 132 17.99 -13.05 -11.90
N SER A 133 19.25 -12.98 -11.47
CA SER A 133 20.07 -14.17 -11.22
C SER A 133 19.51 -14.98 -10.05
N LEU A 134 19.09 -14.32 -8.98
CA LEU A 134 18.43 -14.96 -7.84
C LEU A 134 17.12 -15.62 -8.26
N MET A 135 16.24 -14.91 -8.98
CA MET A 135 14.96 -15.48 -9.42
C MET A 135 15.17 -16.71 -10.31
N LYS A 136 16.20 -16.70 -11.18
CA LYS A 136 16.59 -17.87 -11.98
C LYS A 136 17.07 -19.04 -11.11
N GLU A 137 17.91 -18.78 -10.11
CA GLU A 137 18.36 -19.81 -9.16
C GLU A 137 17.17 -20.42 -8.39
N LEU A 138 16.23 -19.58 -7.98
CA LEU A 138 15.02 -20.01 -7.31
C LEU A 138 14.01 -20.66 -8.25
N ASN A 139 14.20 -20.60 -9.57
CA ASN A 139 13.18 -21.00 -10.55
C ASN A 139 11.83 -20.27 -10.29
N GLU A 140 11.91 -18.98 -9.99
CA GLU A 140 10.77 -18.08 -9.90
C GLU A 140 10.66 -17.24 -11.19
N PRO A 141 9.45 -17.08 -11.74
CA PRO A 141 9.25 -16.38 -13.00
C PRO A 141 9.41 -14.86 -12.82
N VAL A 142 10.23 -14.23 -13.64
CA VAL A 142 10.27 -12.77 -13.85
C VAL A 142 9.91 -12.47 -15.31
N PRO A 143 9.38 -11.28 -15.64
CA PRO A 143 9.10 -10.96 -17.02
C PRO A 143 10.37 -11.08 -17.87
N ASP A 144 10.31 -11.95 -18.89
CA ASP A 144 11.43 -12.11 -19.82
C ASP A 144 11.67 -10.80 -20.54
N SER A 145 12.94 -10.41 -20.66
CA SER A 145 13.32 -9.23 -21.43
C SER A 145 14.65 -9.46 -22.14
N ASP A 146 14.79 -8.90 -23.34
CA ASP A 146 16.05 -8.89 -24.07
C ASP A 146 16.33 -7.55 -24.74
N ILE A 147 17.62 -7.25 -24.87
CA ILE A 147 18.10 -6.07 -25.57
C ILE A 147 18.29 -6.43 -27.04
N VAL A 148 17.63 -5.69 -27.92
CA VAL A 148 17.67 -5.90 -29.36
C VAL A 148 18.16 -4.65 -30.10
N MET A 149 18.87 -4.86 -31.20
CA MET A 149 19.35 -3.79 -32.10
C MET A 149 18.75 -3.87 -33.51
N THR A 150 17.96 -4.90 -33.80
CA THR A 150 17.27 -5.10 -35.08
C THR A 150 15.82 -5.49 -34.85
N VAL A 151 14.97 -5.27 -35.84
CA VAL A 151 13.57 -5.68 -35.79
C VAL A 151 13.47 -7.20 -35.78
N GLU A 152 14.31 -7.88 -36.55
CA GLU A 152 14.37 -9.34 -36.62
C GLU A 152 14.66 -9.95 -35.23
N ALA A 153 15.63 -9.40 -34.49
CA ALA A 153 15.93 -9.87 -33.14
C ALA A 153 14.75 -9.67 -32.17
N ALA A 154 13.96 -8.60 -32.34
CA ALA A 154 12.75 -8.39 -31.56
C ALA A 154 11.68 -9.45 -31.86
N LEU A 155 11.50 -9.80 -33.15
CA LEU A 155 10.56 -10.83 -33.58
C LEU A 155 10.99 -12.21 -33.09
N ASP A 156 12.27 -12.55 -33.23
CA ASP A 156 12.83 -13.82 -32.74
C ASP A 156 12.63 -13.95 -31.22
N PHE A 157 12.82 -12.86 -30.47
CA PHE A 157 12.55 -12.84 -29.05
C PHE A 157 11.06 -13.01 -28.74
N ALA A 158 10.18 -12.26 -29.41
CA ALA A 158 8.74 -12.33 -29.20
C ALA A 158 8.13 -13.68 -29.64
N GLU A 159 8.67 -14.35 -30.65
CA GLU A 159 8.26 -15.70 -31.05
C GLU A 159 8.55 -16.72 -29.94
N ARG A 160 9.65 -16.53 -29.19
CA ARG A 160 10.00 -17.38 -28.05
C ARG A 160 9.12 -17.13 -26.81
N ILE A 161 8.82 -15.87 -26.48
CA ILE A 161 8.13 -15.51 -25.21
C ILE A 161 6.62 -15.27 -25.36
N GLY A 162 6.14 -15.14 -26.60
CA GLY A 162 4.75 -14.83 -26.95
C GLY A 162 4.34 -13.39 -26.64
N TYR A 163 3.30 -12.93 -27.33
CA TYR A 163 2.68 -11.61 -27.16
C TYR A 163 1.74 -11.54 -25.93
N PRO A 164 1.33 -10.35 -25.47
CA PRO A 164 1.87 -9.03 -25.84
C PRO A 164 3.28 -8.78 -25.28
N VAL A 165 4.05 -7.93 -25.96
CA VAL A 165 5.39 -7.48 -25.53
C VAL A 165 5.48 -5.96 -25.49
N ILE A 166 6.31 -5.43 -24.59
CA ILE A 166 6.61 -4.02 -24.45
C ILE A 166 7.92 -3.74 -25.20
N VAL A 167 7.92 -2.70 -26.03
CA VAL A 167 9.12 -2.16 -26.67
C VAL A 167 9.51 -0.87 -25.94
N ARG A 168 10.72 -0.82 -25.38
CA ARG A 168 11.29 0.37 -24.75
C ARG A 168 12.60 0.77 -25.42
N PRO A 169 12.66 1.87 -26.17
CA PRO A 169 13.91 2.34 -26.74
C PRO A 169 14.90 2.77 -25.65
N ALA A 170 16.17 2.47 -25.85
CA ALA A 170 17.21 2.86 -24.91
C ALA A 170 17.46 4.38 -25.00
N PHE A 171 17.73 5.01 -23.85
CA PHE A 171 18.03 6.44 -23.71
C PHE A 171 16.93 7.40 -24.23
N THR A 172 15.68 6.94 -24.25
CA THR A 172 14.50 7.80 -24.49
C THR A 172 13.71 8.00 -23.20
N MET A 173 13.04 9.15 -23.04
CA MET A 173 12.22 9.44 -21.86
C MET A 173 10.72 9.35 -22.19
N GLY A 174 9.89 9.11 -21.17
CA GLY A 174 8.44 9.17 -21.27
C GLY A 174 7.80 8.16 -22.22
N GLY A 175 8.47 7.03 -22.50
CA GLY A 175 7.99 6.02 -23.46
C GLY A 175 8.08 6.45 -24.93
N THR A 176 8.76 7.57 -25.23
CA THR A 176 8.91 8.08 -26.60
C THR A 176 9.57 7.04 -27.50
N GLY A 177 8.89 6.65 -28.57
CA GLY A 177 9.38 5.63 -29.52
C GLY A 177 9.08 4.19 -29.10
N GLY A 178 8.50 3.97 -27.92
CA GLY A 178 8.09 2.66 -27.41
C GLY A 178 6.59 2.42 -27.53
N GLY A 179 6.16 1.24 -27.09
CA GLY A 179 4.74 0.85 -27.14
C GLY A 179 4.53 -0.60 -26.71
N ILE A 180 3.28 -1.04 -26.70
CA ILE A 180 2.91 -2.44 -26.49
C ILE A 180 2.54 -3.01 -27.85
N ALA A 181 3.15 -4.13 -28.21
CA ALA A 181 2.80 -4.90 -29.39
C ALA A 181 2.00 -6.14 -28.96
N GLY A 182 0.77 -6.27 -29.45
CA GLY A 182 -0.07 -7.46 -29.27
C GLY A 182 0.14 -8.53 -30.33
N ASN A 183 0.84 -8.21 -31.42
CA ASN A 183 1.13 -9.13 -32.53
C ASN A 183 2.42 -8.74 -33.28
N GLU A 184 2.82 -9.60 -34.23
CA GLU A 184 4.04 -9.44 -35.02
C GLU A 184 4.07 -8.17 -35.87
N ALA A 185 2.93 -7.77 -36.45
CA ALA A 185 2.87 -6.59 -37.29
C ALA A 185 3.11 -5.31 -36.48
N GLU A 186 2.44 -5.21 -35.32
CA GLU A 186 2.65 -4.11 -34.37
C GLU A 186 4.08 -4.08 -33.85
N LEU A 187 4.67 -5.24 -33.53
CA LEU A 187 6.05 -5.30 -33.05
C LEU A 187 7.04 -4.77 -34.08
N LYS A 188 6.89 -5.17 -35.35
CA LYS A 188 7.72 -4.65 -36.45
C LYS A 188 7.69 -3.13 -36.52
N GLU A 189 6.49 -2.56 -36.46
CA GLU A 189 6.30 -1.12 -36.55
C GLU A 189 6.89 -0.38 -35.34
N ILE A 190 6.53 -0.82 -34.13
CA ILE A 190 6.95 -0.18 -32.88
C ILE A 190 8.46 -0.31 -32.69
N THR A 191 9.04 -1.49 -32.94
CA THR A 191 10.50 -1.68 -32.83
C THR A 191 11.27 -0.91 -33.88
N ALA A 192 10.82 -0.87 -35.15
CA ALA A 192 11.48 -0.07 -36.19
C ALA A 192 11.50 1.42 -35.82
N PHE A 193 10.38 1.92 -35.31
CA PHE A 193 10.26 3.28 -34.82
C PHE A 193 11.15 3.52 -33.59
N GLY A 194 11.12 2.61 -32.62
CA GLY A 194 11.92 2.69 -31.40
C GLY A 194 13.43 2.68 -31.63
N LEU A 195 13.92 1.78 -32.49
CA LEU A 195 15.34 1.73 -32.87
C LEU A 195 15.81 3.03 -33.53
N LYS A 196 14.95 3.67 -34.33
CA LYS A 196 15.25 4.97 -34.95
C LYS A 196 15.28 6.12 -33.95
N TYR A 197 14.45 6.07 -32.91
CA TYR A 197 14.38 7.09 -31.86
C TYR A 197 15.45 6.91 -30.79
N SER A 198 15.95 5.69 -30.59
CA SER A 198 17.04 5.43 -29.66
C SER A 198 18.36 6.04 -30.16
N PRO A 199 19.02 6.91 -29.38
CA PRO A 199 20.34 7.45 -29.73
C PRO A 199 21.42 6.40 -29.95
N VAL A 200 21.23 5.19 -29.41
CA VAL A 200 22.16 4.06 -29.51
C VAL A 200 21.63 2.91 -30.37
N THR A 201 20.51 3.13 -31.09
CA THR A 201 19.87 2.12 -31.95
C THR A 201 19.57 0.81 -31.20
N GLN A 202 18.97 0.94 -30.02
CA GLN A 202 18.69 -0.21 -29.14
C GLN A 202 17.28 -0.12 -28.57
N CYS A 203 16.60 -1.26 -28.47
CA CYS A 203 15.34 -1.41 -27.74
C CYS A 203 15.46 -2.53 -26.71
N LEU A 204 14.79 -2.40 -25.58
CA LEU A 204 14.47 -3.50 -24.68
C LEU A 204 13.09 -4.04 -25.09
N ILE A 205 13.01 -5.32 -25.41
CA ILE A 205 11.75 -6.04 -25.61
C ILE A 205 11.48 -6.83 -24.33
N GLU A 206 10.31 -6.68 -23.75
CA GLU A 206 9.94 -7.31 -22.47
C GLU A 206 8.55 -7.93 -22.56
N LYS A 207 8.31 -9.07 -21.90
CA LYS A 207 6.97 -9.64 -21.78
C LYS A 207 6.04 -8.62 -21.14
N SER A 208 4.94 -8.27 -21.81
CA SER A 208 3.93 -7.41 -21.21
C SER A 208 3.10 -8.21 -20.23
N ILE A 209 3.10 -7.78 -18.99
CA ILE A 209 2.20 -8.25 -17.92
C ILE A 209 1.12 -7.20 -17.61
N ALA A 210 0.99 -6.16 -18.44
CA ALA A 210 -0.05 -5.14 -18.26
C ALA A 210 -1.45 -5.76 -18.34
N GLY A 211 -2.34 -5.36 -17.44
CA GLY A 211 -3.68 -5.97 -17.32
C GLY A 211 -3.73 -7.22 -16.45
N TYR A 212 -2.60 -7.77 -16.01
CA TYR A 212 -2.60 -8.87 -15.02
C TYR A 212 -3.07 -8.36 -13.66
N LYS A 213 -3.54 -9.27 -12.81
CA LYS A 213 -3.87 -8.95 -11.41
C LYS A 213 -2.58 -8.62 -10.67
N GLU A 214 -2.53 -7.49 -9.98
CA GLU A 214 -1.38 -7.12 -9.15
C GLU A 214 -1.64 -7.46 -7.69
N ILE A 215 -0.83 -8.37 -7.15
CA ILE A 215 -0.97 -8.94 -5.81
C ILE A 215 0.27 -8.63 -4.99
N GLU A 216 0.09 -8.19 -3.76
CA GLU A 216 1.18 -7.90 -2.84
C GLU A 216 1.10 -8.80 -1.61
N TYR A 217 2.27 -9.25 -1.14
CA TYR A 217 2.41 -9.98 0.12
C TYR A 217 3.37 -9.24 1.04
N GLU A 218 2.90 -8.90 2.24
CA GLU A 218 3.75 -8.48 3.35
C GLU A 218 4.20 -9.73 4.10
N VAL A 219 5.49 -10.02 4.02
CA VAL A 219 6.09 -11.21 4.63
C VAL A 219 7.09 -10.81 5.69
N MET A 220 7.20 -11.65 6.72
CA MET A 220 8.19 -11.49 7.78
C MET A 220 8.96 -12.77 8.00
N ARG A 221 10.23 -12.63 8.39
CA ARG A 221 11.12 -13.76 8.69
C ARG A 221 12.06 -13.41 9.84
N ASP A 222 12.31 -14.38 10.72
CA ASP A 222 13.31 -14.26 11.79
C ASP A 222 14.58 -15.10 11.53
N SER A 223 15.52 -15.02 12.48
CA SER A 223 16.80 -15.73 12.42
C SER A 223 16.69 -17.25 12.59
N ASN A 224 15.55 -17.76 13.09
CA ASN A 224 15.25 -19.20 13.18
C ASN A 224 14.57 -19.74 11.91
N ASP A 225 14.45 -18.92 10.86
CA ASP A 225 13.75 -19.25 9.61
C ASP A 225 12.23 -19.43 9.76
N ASN A 226 11.65 -19.01 10.88
CA ASN A 226 10.20 -18.83 10.94
C ASN A 226 9.85 -17.72 9.96
N ALA A 227 8.90 -17.99 9.06
CA ALA A 227 8.46 -17.02 8.07
C ALA A 227 6.94 -17.09 7.88
N ILE A 228 6.31 -15.92 7.86
CA ILE A 228 4.86 -15.74 7.85
C ILE A 228 4.45 -14.71 6.81
N VAL A 229 3.23 -14.83 6.30
CA VAL A 229 2.51 -13.77 5.59
C VAL A 229 1.67 -12.98 6.60
N VAL A 230 1.98 -11.70 6.78
CA VAL A 230 1.20 -10.83 7.67
C VAL A 230 -0.07 -10.35 6.97
N CYS A 231 0.02 -10.01 5.68
CA CYS A 231 -1.11 -9.52 4.91
C CYS A 231 -0.90 -9.83 3.43
N ASN A 232 -1.99 -10.13 2.73
CA ASN A 232 -2.03 -10.17 1.28
C ASN A 232 -3.01 -9.11 0.77
N MET A 233 -2.63 -8.43 -0.30
CA MET A 233 -3.37 -7.31 -0.86
C MET A 233 -3.59 -7.54 -2.35
N GLU A 234 -4.78 -7.16 -2.83
CA GLU A 234 -5.16 -7.24 -4.23
C GLU A 234 -5.46 -5.84 -4.75
N ASN A 235 -4.77 -5.46 -5.82
CA ASN A 235 -5.00 -4.18 -6.48
C ASN A 235 -6.27 -4.32 -7.36
N ILE A 236 -7.19 -3.35 -7.23
CA ILE A 236 -8.35 -3.26 -8.13
C ILE A 236 -7.88 -2.81 -9.50
N ASP A 237 -6.98 -1.82 -9.54
CA ASP A 237 -6.33 -1.39 -10.76
C ASP A 237 -5.28 -2.43 -11.17
N PRO A 238 -5.34 -3.00 -12.38
CA PRO A 238 -4.41 -4.05 -12.80
C PRO A 238 -3.00 -3.50 -13.08
N VAL A 239 -2.05 -4.42 -13.27
CA VAL A 239 -0.65 -4.09 -13.56
C VAL A 239 -0.55 -3.06 -14.69
N GLY A 240 0.24 -2.02 -14.43
CA GLY A 240 0.38 -0.84 -15.28
C GLY A 240 0.09 0.46 -14.55
N VAL A 241 -0.62 0.38 -13.43
CA VAL A 241 -0.78 1.45 -12.43
C VAL A 241 0.04 1.07 -11.20
N HIS A 242 0.93 1.94 -10.75
CA HIS A 242 1.75 1.70 -9.57
C HIS A 242 0.87 1.44 -8.33
N THR A 243 1.19 0.45 -7.50
CA THR A 243 0.41 0.09 -6.28
C THR A 243 0.09 1.29 -5.36
N GLY A 244 1.01 2.26 -5.28
CA GLY A 244 0.81 3.54 -4.57
C GLY A 244 -0.30 4.43 -5.16
N ASP A 245 -0.55 4.36 -6.46
CA ASP A 245 -1.61 5.05 -7.20
C ASP A 245 -2.84 4.16 -7.47
N SER A 246 -2.78 2.88 -7.11
CA SER A 246 -3.90 1.94 -7.25
C SER A 246 -4.85 2.00 -6.05
N ILE A 247 -6.11 1.67 -6.29
CA ILE A 247 -7.05 1.26 -5.24
C ILE A 247 -6.71 -0.18 -4.87
N VAL A 248 -6.56 -0.46 -3.58
CA VAL A 248 -6.08 -1.75 -3.07
C VAL A 248 -7.02 -2.27 -2.00
N VAL A 249 -7.27 -3.58 -1.98
CA VAL A 249 -8.06 -4.24 -0.95
C VAL A 249 -7.25 -5.28 -0.18
N ALA A 250 -7.58 -5.46 1.10
CA ALA A 250 -7.06 -6.53 1.94
C ALA A 250 -8.21 -7.24 2.68
N PRO A 251 -8.25 -8.58 2.75
CA PRO A 251 -7.38 -9.52 2.02
C PRO A 251 -7.68 -9.56 0.51
N SER A 252 -6.94 -10.34 -0.28
CA SER A 252 -7.32 -10.63 -1.67
C SER A 252 -8.72 -11.24 -1.76
N GLN A 253 -9.48 -10.89 -2.80
CA GLN A 253 -10.88 -11.26 -2.99
C GLN A 253 -11.08 -12.31 -4.08
N THR A 254 -10.20 -12.37 -5.08
CA THR A 254 -10.46 -13.13 -6.32
C THR A 254 -9.51 -14.31 -6.54
N LEU A 255 -8.63 -14.59 -5.58
CA LEU A 255 -7.73 -15.73 -5.62
C LEU A 255 -8.43 -16.99 -5.10
N SER A 256 -8.31 -18.09 -5.83
CA SER A 256 -8.52 -19.42 -5.27
C SER A 256 -7.44 -19.73 -4.23
N ASP A 257 -7.73 -20.63 -3.29
CA ASP A 257 -6.71 -21.06 -2.30
C ASP A 257 -5.45 -21.61 -2.99
N ARG A 258 -5.58 -22.27 -4.14
CA ARG A 258 -4.42 -22.73 -4.91
C ARG A 258 -3.54 -21.59 -5.40
N GLU A 259 -4.13 -20.53 -5.95
CA GLU A 259 -3.39 -19.33 -6.36
C GLU A 259 -2.78 -18.64 -5.14
N TYR A 260 -3.54 -18.48 -4.07
CA TYR A 260 -3.06 -17.89 -2.82
C TYR A 260 -1.84 -18.65 -2.26
N GLN A 261 -1.91 -19.98 -2.13
CA GLN A 261 -0.80 -20.78 -1.61
C GLN A 261 0.41 -20.77 -2.54
N MET A 262 0.20 -20.71 -3.87
CA MET A 262 1.27 -20.59 -4.85
C MET A 262 2.04 -19.27 -4.66
N LEU A 263 1.33 -18.14 -4.62
CA LEU A 263 1.95 -16.82 -4.45
C LEU A 263 2.55 -16.66 -3.04
N ARG A 264 1.88 -17.17 -2.00
CA ARG A 264 2.41 -17.25 -0.62
C ARG A 264 3.74 -18.00 -0.58
N ASN A 265 3.81 -19.19 -1.18
CA ASN A 265 5.03 -20.00 -1.18
C ASN A 265 6.17 -19.32 -1.92
N SER A 266 5.88 -18.66 -3.05
CA SER A 266 6.87 -17.88 -3.78
C SER A 266 7.42 -16.73 -2.91
N SER A 267 6.55 -15.92 -2.30
CA SER A 267 6.94 -14.81 -1.40
C SER A 267 7.80 -15.30 -0.22
N LEU A 268 7.41 -16.40 0.40
CA LEU A 268 8.14 -17.01 1.52
C LEU A 268 9.47 -17.66 1.12
N LYS A 269 9.61 -18.08 -0.13
CA LYS A 269 10.87 -18.62 -0.68
C LYS A 269 11.84 -17.49 -0.99
N ILE A 270 11.35 -16.39 -1.54
CA ILE A 270 12.12 -15.19 -1.86
C ILE A 270 12.73 -14.56 -0.61
N ILE A 271 11.93 -14.31 0.44
CA ILE A 271 12.43 -13.71 1.68
C ILE A 271 13.50 -14.59 2.34
N ARG A 272 13.36 -15.93 2.28
CA ARG A 272 14.36 -16.89 2.78
C ARG A 272 15.65 -16.83 1.98
N ALA A 273 15.55 -16.80 0.65
CA ALA A 273 16.71 -16.78 -0.23
C ALA A 273 17.53 -15.49 -0.08
N LEU A 274 16.85 -14.36 0.13
CA LEU A 274 17.49 -13.08 0.46
C LEU A 274 18.04 -13.05 1.90
N GLY A 275 17.68 -14.01 2.76
CA GLY A 275 18.12 -14.03 4.15
C GLY A 275 17.70 -12.79 4.94
N ILE A 276 16.54 -12.22 4.60
CA ILE A 276 15.99 -11.05 5.28
C ILE A 276 15.57 -11.46 6.70
N GLU A 277 15.94 -10.64 7.67
CA GLU A 277 15.50 -10.73 9.07
C GLU A 277 14.71 -9.46 9.38
N GLY A 278 13.39 -9.59 9.52
CA GLY A 278 12.46 -8.46 9.59
C GLY A 278 11.29 -8.66 8.64
N GLY A 279 10.84 -7.59 7.99
CA GLY A 279 9.74 -7.62 7.02
C GLY A 279 10.14 -7.13 5.64
N CYS A 280 9.50 -7.66 4.61
CA CYS A 280 9.59 -7.16 3.24
C CYS A 280 8.25 -7.28 2.51
N ASN A 281 8.12 -6.49 1.44
CA ASN A 281 6.98 -6.55 0.53
C ASN A 281 7.39 -7.27 -0.76
N VAL A 282 6.58 -8.21 -1.22
CA VAL A 282 6.75 -8.93 -2.49
C VAL A 282 5.57 -8.59 -3.40
N GLN A 283 5.87 -8.12 -4.62
CA GLN A 283 4.84 -7.78 -5.62
C GLN A 283 4.83 -8.83 -6.74
N LEU A 284 3.65 -9.33 -7.07
CA LEU A 284 3.43 -10.38 -8.06
C LEU A 284 2.32 -9.96 -9.05
N ALA A 285 2.51 -10.33 -10.30
CA ALA A 285 1.49 -10.23 -11.35
C ALA A 285 0.92 -11.63 -11.63
N LEU A 286 -0.38 -11.83 -11.44
CA LEU A 286 -1.07 -13.09 -11.76
C LEU A 286 -1.91 -12.93 -13.04
N ASP A 287 -1.71 -13.84 -13.99
CA ASP A 287 -2.53 -13.95 -15.20
C ASP A 287 -3.99 -14.25 -14.81
N PRO A 288 -4.97 -13.42 -15.21
CA PRO A 288 -6.38 -13.66 -14.86
C PRO A 288 -6.98 -14.91 -15.53
N HIS A 289 -6.27 -15.55 -16.45
CA HIS A 289 -6.74 -16.69 -17.24
C HIS A 289 -5.93 -17.97 -17.05
N SER A 290 -4.89 -17.96 -16.21
CA SER A 290 -4.06 -19.13 -15.94
C SER A 290 -3.36 -19.06 -14.58
N TYR A 291 -2.59 -20.10 -14.22
CA TYR A 291 -1.74 -20.08 -13.02
C TYR A 291 -0.37 -19.42 -13.27
N ASN A 292 -0.16 -18.81 -14.45
CA ASN A 292 1.08 -18.11 -14.73
C ASN A 292 1.14 -16.84 -13.88
N TYR A 293 2.25 -16.67 -13.18
CA TYR A 293 2.53 -15.45 -12.44
C TYR A 293 3.93 -14.98 -12.76
N TYR A 294 4.23 -13.74 -12.39
CA TYR A 294 5.54 -13.14 -12.50
C TYR A 294 5.84 -12.34 -11.22
N ILE A 295 7.06 -12.42 -10.72
CA ILE A 295 7.51 -11.51 -9.67
C ILE A 295 7.87 -10.18 -10.32
N ILE A 296 7.32 -9.09 -9.77
CA ILE A 296 7.57 -7.73 -10.23
C ILE A 296 8.80 -7.19 -9.50
N GLU A 297 8.73 -7.12 -8.17
CA GLU A 297 9.81 -6.62 -7.32
C GLU A 297 9.70 -7.12 -5.88
N VAL A 298 10.77 -6.91 -5.11
CA VAL A 298 10.84 -7.19 -3.68
C VAL A 298 11.45 -5.99 -3.00
N ASN A 299 10.76 -5.43 -2.01
CA ASN A 299 11.23 -4.29 -1.24
C ASN A 299 11.78 -4.79 0.12
N PRO A 300 13.11 -4.87 0.33
CA PRO A 300 13.75 -5.55 1.47
C PRO A 300 13.72 -4.72 2.78
N ARG A 301 12.61 -4.01 3.02
CA ARG A 301 12.40 -3.04 4.09
C ARG A 301 10.91 -2.90 4.39
N VAL A 302 10.59 -2.12 5.43
CA VAL A 302 9.21 -1.63 5.59
C VAL A 302 8.86 -0.70 4.42
N SER A 303 7.57 -0.64 4.13
CA SER A 303 7.00 0.08 2.98
C SER A 303 5.69 0.76 3.38
N ARG A 304 5.15 1.57 2.49
CA ARG A 304 3.76 2.05 2.59
C ARG A 304 2.77 0.89 2.68
N SER A 305 2.97 -0.16 1.87
CA SER A 305 2.15 -1.38 1.93
C SER A 305 2.25 -2.09 3.29
N SER A 306 3.42 -2.06 3.96
CA SER A 306 3.59 -2.60 5.31
C SER A 306 2.86 -1.76 6.38
N ALA A 307 2.79 -0.44 6.20
CA ALA A 307 2.03 0.43 7.09
C ALA A 307 0.52 0.20 6.89
N LEU A 308 0.07 0.09 5.64
CA LEU A 308 -1.30 -0.29 5.31
C LEU A 308 -1.66 -1.66 5.90
N ALA A 309 -0.81 -2.67 5.71
CA ALA A 309 -1.00 -4.01 6.26
C ALA A 309 -1.04 -4.01 7.80
N SER A 310 -0.20 -3.21 8.46
CA SER A 310 -0.22 -3.09 9.91
C SER A 310 -1.53 -2.49 10.42
N LYS A 311 -2.10 -1.51 9.70
CA LYS A 311 -3.41 -0.94 10.02
C LYS A 311 -4.56 -1.87 9.65
N ALA A 312 -4.45 -2.59 8.53
CA ALA A 312 -5.47 -3.51 8.07
C ALA A 312 -5.63 -4.70 9.01
N THR A 313 -4.51 -5.27 9.48
CA THR A 313 -4.50 -6.50 10.28
C THR A 313 -4.48 -6.23 11.79
N GLY A 314 -4.04 -5.04 12.20
CA GLY A 314 -3.65 -4.74 13.58
C GLY A 314 -2.24 -5.22 13.96
N TYR A 315 -1.59 -6.04 13.12
CA TYR A 315 -0.27 -6.62 13.38
C TYR A 315 0.84 -5.57 13.16
N PRO A 316 1.61 -5.16 14.18
CA PRO A 316 2.54 -4.04 14.05
C PRO A 316 3.90 -4.45 13.46
N ILE A 317 3.96 -4.50 12.13
CA ILE A 317 5.12 -5.01 11.36
C ILE A 317 6.43 -4.32 11.78
N ALA A 318 6.47 -2.99 11.81
CA ALA A 318 7.68 -2.24 12.15
C ALA A 318 8.16 -2.52 13.59
N LYS A 319 7.23 -2.68 14.54
CA LYS A 319 7.51 -3.01 15.95
C LYS A 319 8.23 -4.36 16.04
N ILE A 320 7.69 -5.35 15.34
CA ILE A 320 8.16 -6.73 15.37
C ILE A 320 9.46 -6.86 14.55
N ALA A 321 9.57 -6.17 13.41
CA ALA A 321 10.79 -6.15 12.60
C ALA A 321 11.98 -5.57 13.38
N ALA A 322 11.77 -4.52 14.19
CA ALA A 322 12.82 -3.96 15.04
C ALA A 322 13.29 -4.95 16.12
N LYS A 323 12.37 -5.74 16.69
CA LYS A 323 12.68 -6.82 17.65
C LYS A 323 13.43 -7.98 17.00
N ILE A 324 13.03 -8.37 15.78
CA ILE A 324 13.74 -9.38 15.00
C ILE A 324 15.17 -8.93 14.69
N ALA A 325 15.35 -7.67 14.28
CA ALA A 325 16.67 -7.11 13.95
C ALA A 325 17.68 -7.19 15.11
N VAL A 326 17.20 -7.33 16.36
CA VAL A 326 18.03 -7.47 17.56
C VAL A 326 18.05 -8.91 18.12
N GLY A 327 17.65 -9.89 17.32
CA GLY A 327 17.80 -11.32 17.59
C GLY A 327 16.64 -12.00 18.31
N LEU A 328 15.51 -11.32 18.50
CA LEU A 328 14.28 -11.98 18.93
C LEU A 328 13.65 -12.75 17.77
N THR A 329 13.00 -13.86 18.07
CA THR A 329 12.28 -14.67 17.09
C THR A 329 10.77 -14.47 17.21
N LEU A 330 10.02 -14.76 16.15
CA LEU A 330 8.56 -14.53 16.09
C LEU A 330 7.81 -15.25 17.23
N ASP A 331 8.31 -16.41 17.64
CA ASP A 331 7.80 -17.21 18.76
C ASP A 331 8.21 -16.70 20.15
N GLU A 332 9.13 -15.74 20.24
CA GLU A 332 9.52 -15.07 21.49
C GLU A 332 8.77 -13.74 21.70
N ILE A 333 8.28 -13.12 20.62
CA ILE A 333 7.65 -11.80 20.66
C ILE A 333 6.16 -11.98 20.95
N LEU A 334 5.66 -11.41 22.05
CA LEU A 334 4.23 -11.38 22.33
C LEU A 334 3.50 -10.47 21.33
N ASN A 335 2.35 -10.93 20.83
CA ASN A 335 1.45 -10.15 20.00
C ASN A 335 0.86 -8.99 20.83
N PRO A 336 1.18 -7.72 20.52
CA PRO A 336 0.77 -6.59 21.34
C PRO A 336 -0.71 -6.25 21.23
N VAL A 337 -1.44 -6.79 20.25
CA VAL A 337 -2.88 -6.56 20.09
C VAL A 337 -3.69 -7.44 21.04
N THR A 338 -3.39 -8.74 21.05
CA THR A 338 -4.12 -9.72 21.86
C THR A 338 -3.53 -9.87 23.27
N GLY A 339 -2.23 -9.59 23.46
CA GLY A 339 -1.53 -9.75 24.74
C GLY A 339 -1.40 -11.19 25.25
N LYS A 340 -2.02 -12.15 24.56
CA LYS A 340 -2.16 -13.56 24.98
C LYS A 340 -1.49 -14.54 24.00
N THR A 341 -1.22 -14.11 22.77
CA THR A 341 -0.58 -14.91 21.71
C THR A 341 0.80 -14.38 21.37
N TYR A 342 1.56 -15.12 20.57
CA TYR A 342 2.87 -14.71 20.04
C TYR A 342 2.74 -14.11 18.64
N ALA A 343 3.78 -13.45 18.14
CA ALA A 343 3.84 -12.87 16.82
C ALA A 343 3.95 -13.92 15.69
N SER A 344 4.26 -15.18 16.02
CA SER A 344 4.39 -16.27 15.04
C SER A 344 3.05 -16.84 14.56
N PHE A 345 2.28 -16.04 13.83
CA PHE A 345 1.02 -16.45 13.19
C PHE A 345 0.72 -15.58 11.96
N GLU A 346 -0.16 -16.05 11.09
CA GLU A 346 -0.69 -15.26 9.97
C GLU A 346 -2.05 -14.67 10.38
N PRO A 347 -2.22 -13.33 10.35
CA PRO A 347 -3.49 -12.69 10.70
C PRO A 347 -4.65 -13.15 9.82
N ALA A 348 -5.83 -13.25 10.43
CA ALA A 348 -7.10 -13.50 9.76
C ALA A 348 -8.03 -12.29 9.93
N LEU A 349 -8.63 -11.84 8.83
CA LEU A 349 -9.53 -10.68 8.78
C LEU A 349 -10.95 -11.16 8.50
N ASP A 350 -11.90 -10.75 9.33
CA ASP A 350 -13.34 -10.95 9.12
C ASP A 350 -14.02 -9.70 8.52
N TYR A 351 -13.23 -8.83 7.91
CA TYR A 351 -13.64 -7.61 7.22
C TYR A 351 -12.80 -7.38 5.97
N VAL A 352 -13.22 -6.41 5.16
CA VAL A 352 -12.51 -5.93 3.97
C VAL A 352 -11.97 -4.54 4.24
N VAL A 353 -10.69 -4.35 3.98
CA VAL A 353 -10.02 -3.05 4.00
C VAL A 353 -9.89 -2.56 2.57
N THR A 354 -10.19 -1.28 2.34
CA THR A 354 -9.97 -0.61 1.05
C THR A 354 -9.08 0.61 1.26
N LYS A 355 -7.92 0.62 0.59
CA LYS A 355 -7.06 1.78 0.42
C LYS A 355 -7.42 2.51 -0.87
N PHE A 356 -7.49 3.83 -0.81
CA PHE A 356 -7.76 4.69 -1.96
C PHE A 356 -6.75 5.84 -2.01
N PRO A 357 -6.03 6.03 -3.13
CA PRO A 357 -5.03 7.09 -3.27
C PRO A 357 -5.65 8.49 -3.30
N ARG A 358 -4.93 9.49 -2.76
CA ARG A 358 -5.26 10.91 -2.80
C ARG A 358 -4.28 11.65 -3.72
N PHE A 359 -4.79 12.16 -4.83
CA PHE A 359 -4.00 12.85 -5.85
C PHE A 359 -4.04 14.37 -5.72
N PRO A 360 -2.96 15.12 -6.00
CA PRO A 360 -2.90 16.57 -5.81
C PRO A 360 -3.39 17.39 -7.03
N PHE A 361 -4.21 16.82 -7.92
CA PHE A 361 -4.60 17.50 -9.17
C PHE A 361 -5.48 18.74 -8.95
N ASP A 362 -6.05 18.94 -7.76
CA ASP A 362 -6.66 20.20 -7.35
C ASP A 362 -5.66 21.36 -7.18
N LYS A 363 -4.36 21.06 -7.13
CA LYS A 363 -3.26 22.05 -7.07
C LYS A 363 -2.46 22.13 -8.37
N PHE A 364 -2.57 21.13 -9.24
CA PHE A 364 -1.81 21.03 -10.49
C PHE A 364 -2.75 20.74 -11.66
N GLU A 365 -3.57 21.73 -12.02
CA GLU A 365 -4.63 21.57 -13.04
C GLU A 365 -4.10 21.18 -14.43
N THR A 366 -2.87 21.55 -14.77
CA THR A 366 -2.22 21.26 -16.06
C THR A 366 -1.35 20.00 -16.05
N ALA A 367 -1.22 19.31 -14.92
CA ALA A 367 -0.44 18.09 -14.84
C ALA A 367 -1.12 16.93 -15.58
N ASP A 368 -0.31 16.02 -16.13
CA ASP A 368 -0.83 14.79 -16.73
C ASP A 368 -1.48 13.90 -15.65
N ARG A 369 -2.79 13.69 -15.77
CA ARG A 369 -3.61 12.91 -14.83
C ARG A 369 -3.58 11.41 -15.07
N ARG A 370 -3.00 10.96 -16.19
CA ARG A 370 -2.89 9.53 -16.51
C ARG A 370 -2.03 8.83 -15.47
N LEU A 371 -2.52 7.73 -14.92
CA LEU A 371 -1.78 6.90 -13.98
C LEU A 371 -0.89 5.93 -14.74
N SER A 372 0.26 5.60 -14.15
CA SER A 372 1.29 4.75 -14.76
C SER A 372 2.06 4.03 -13.66
N THR A 373 3.18 3.38 -14.01
CA THR A 373 4.11 2.80 -13.04
C THR A 373 4.87 3.85 -12.21
N GLN A 374 4.76 5.15 -12.53
CA GLN A 374 5.27 6.23 -11.69
C GLN A 374 4.16 6.80 -10.81
N MET A 375 4.38 6.75 -9.48
CA MET A 375 3.45 7.26 -8.48
C MET A 375 3.26 8.79 -8.57
N LYS A 376 2.01 9.24 -8.43
CA LYS A 376 1.59 10.66 -8.42
C LYS A 376 0.74 11.01 -7.20
N ALA A 377 0.20 10.03 -6.48
CA ALA A 377 -0.55 10.27 -5.25
C ALA A 377 0.33 10.89 -4.16
N THR A 378 -0.22 11.86 -3.44
CA THR A 378 0.47 12.54 -2.32
C THR A 378 0.12 11.96 -0.96
N GLY A 379 -0.91 11.12 -0.90
CA GLY A 379 -1.36 10.42 0.29
C GLY A 379 -2.40 9.38 -0.07
N GLU A 380 -3.05 8.83 0.95
CA GLU A 380 -4.03 7.76 0.80
C GLU A 380 -5.00 7.76 1.97
N VAL A 381 -6.17 7.17 1.75
CA VAL A 381 -7.14 6.89 2.81
C VAL A 381 -7.35 5.39 2.90
N MET A 382 -7.63 4.91 4.10
CA MET A 382 -8.01 3.53 4.37
C MET A 382 -9.40 3.50 5.01
N ALA A 383 -10.23 2.55 4.58
CA ALA A 383 -11.49 2.25 5.24
C ALA A 383 -11.63 0.75 5.49
N ILE A 384 -12.43 0.40 6.50
CA ILE A 384 -12.74 -0.98 6.88
C ILE A 384 -14.26 -1.16 6.78
N GLY A 385 -14.75 -2.25 6.20
CA GLY A 385 -16.17 -2.62 6.18
C GLY A 385 -16.35 -4.13 6.19
N ARG A 386 -17.54 -4.62 6.56
CA ARG A 386 -17.83 -6.07 6.62
C ARG A 386 -17.97 -6.71 5.23
N ASN A 387 -18.00 -5.88 4.20
CA ASN A 387 -18.00 -6.29 2.82
C ASN A 387 -17.28 -5.23 1.97
N PHE A 388 -16.90 -5.64 0.76
CA PHE A 388 -16.21 -4.77 -0.21
C PHE A 388 -16.99 -3.47 -0.49
N GLU A 389 -18.30 -3.58 -0.73
CA GLU A 389 -19.16 -2.44 -1.05
C GLU A 389 -19.13 -1.38 0.06
N GLU A 390 -19.28 -1.80 1.31
CA GLU A 390 -19.22 -0.92 2.48
C GLU A 390 -17.85 -0.25 2.61
N SER A 391 -16.79 -1.04 2.49
CA SER A 391 -15.41 -0.56 2.64
C SER A 391 -15.04 0.45 1.55
N LEU A 392 -15.36 0.15 0.28
CA LEU A 392 -15.14 1.05 -0.85
C LEU A 392 -15.90 2.38 -0.69
N GLN A 393 -17.20 2.33 -0.37
CA GLN A 393 -17.97 3.56 -0.18
C GLN A 393 -17.47 4.38 1.00
N LYS A 394 -16.93 3.75 2.05
CA LYS A 394 -16.28 4.44 3.18
C LYS A 394 -14.99 5.12 2.74
N ALA A 395 -14.14 4.43 1.97
CA ALA A 395 -12.91 5.01 1.46
C ALA A 395 -13.20 6.26 0.60
N ILE A 396 -14.14 6.16 -0.35
CA ILE A 396 -14.50 7.26 -1.25
C ILE A 396 -14.92 8.51 -0.48
N ARG A 397 -15.84 8.38 0.49
CA ARG A 397 -16.32 9.55 1.24
C ARG A 397 -15.29 10.12 2.20
N SER A 398 -14.20 9.41 2.47
CA SER A 398 -13.09 9.86 3.32
C SER A 398 -11.90 10.42 2.51
N LEU A 399 -12.01 10.50 1.17
CA LEU A 399 -10.95 11.06 0.31
C LEU A 399 -10.76 12.58 0.44
N GLU A 400 -11.72 13.29 1.07
CA GLU A 400 -11.70 14.75 1.20
C GLU A 400 -11.53 15.49 -0.15
N THR A 401 -12.13 14.93 -1.21
CA THR A 401 -12.24 15.51 -2.56
C THR A 401 -13.59 16.19 -2.80
N GLY A 402 -14.53 16.07 -1.86
CA GLY A 402 -15.92 16.48 -2.02
C GLY A 402 -16.81 15.43 -2.70
N LEU A 403 -16.23 14.41 -3.35
CA LEU A 403 -16.96 13.26 -3.85
C LEU A 403 -17.36 12.37 -2.66
N ARG A 404 -18.63 11.95 -2.62
CA ARG A 404 -19.21 11.18 -1.49
C ARG A 404 -19.87 9.87 -1.92
N HIS A 405 -19.84 9.56 -3.21
CA HIS A 405 -20.39 8.34 -3.81
C HIS A 405 -19.61 7.98 -5.09
N ILE A 406 -19.90 6.83 -5.68
CA ILE A 406 -19.20 6.31 -6.87
C ILE A 406 -19.71 7.03 -8.12
N GLY A 407 -19.35 8.30 -8.33
CA GLY A 407 -19.72 9.09 -9.51
C GLY A 407 -19.08 10.47 -9.48
N LEU A 408 -18.97 11.11 -10.64
CA LEU A 408 -18.54 12.50 -10.75
C LEU A 408 -19.69 13.44 -10.37
N ASN A 409 -19.36 14.73 -10.18
CA ASN A 409 -20.40 15.75 -10.06
C ASN A 409 -21.24 15.79 -11.35
N ARG A 410 -22.56 16.00 -11.20
CA ARG A 410 -23.56 15.92 -12.29
C ARG A 410 -23.14 16.63 -13.58
N ASP A 411 -22.66 17.87 -13.47
CA ASP A 411 -22.27 18.66 -14.65
C ASP A 411 -21.04 18.08 -15.36
N ARG A 412 -20.10 17.52 -14.59
CA ARG A 412 -18.90 16.87 -15.12
C ARG A 412 -19.24 15.54 -15.78
N ALA A 413 -20.09 14.74 -15.15
CA ALA A 413 -20.57 13.48 -15.70
C ALA A 413 -21.32 13.69 -17.02
N ALA A 414 -22.18 14.71 -17.08
CA ALA A 414 -22.98 15.05 -18.26
C ALA A 414 -22.16 15.65 -19.42
N ALA A 415 -20.96 16.18 -19.13
CA ALA A 415 -20.10 16.78 -20.14
C ALA A 415 -19.26 15.75 -20.92
N LEU A 416 -19.09 14.53 -20.39
CA LEU A 416 -18.27 13.49 -21.01
C LEU A 416 -18.98 12.88 -22.23
N THR A 417 -18.29 12.82 -23.36
CA THR A 417 -18.78 12.09 -24.54
C THR A 417 -18.60 10.58 -24.38
N PRO A 418 -19.34 9.73 -25.13
CA PRO A 418 -19.11 8.29 -25.14
C PRO A 418 -17.66 7.89 -25.45
N GLU A 419 -17.02 8.62 -26.39
CA GLU A 419 -15.63 8.39 -26.76
C GLU A 419 -14.67 8.72 -25.61
N GLU A 420 -14.91 9.80 -24.87
CA GLU A 420 -14.12 10.17 -23.69
C GLU A 420 -14.30 9.17 -22.55
N ILE A 421 -15.51 8.65 -22.34
CA ILE A 421 -15.79 7.61 -21.33
C ILE A 421 -14.97 6.36 -21.63
N GLU A 422 -15.06 5.83 -22.86
CA GLU A 422 -14.28 4.65 -23.25
C GLU A 422 -12.78 4.91 -23.09
N GLN A 423 -12.28 6.03 -23.62
CA GLN A 423 -10.85 6.36 -23.57
C GLN A 423 -10.33 6.42 -22.13
N ARG A 424 -11.05 7.07 -21.21
CA ARG A 424 -10.62 7.25 -19.81
C ARG A 424 -10.83 6.02 -18.93
N ILE A 425 -11.70 5.09 -19.35
CA ILE A 425 -11.77 3.77 -18.71
C ILE A 425 -10.58 2.89 -19.14
N ARG A 426 -10.21 2.92 -20.44
CA ARG A 426 -9.05 2.20 -20.98
C ARG A 426 -7.72 2.73 -20.47
N VAL A 427 -7.56 4.06 -20.46
CA VAL A 427 -6.35 4.74 -19.98
C VAL A 427 -6.64 5.32 -18.61
N CYS A 428 -6.20 4.60 -17.58
CA CYS A 428 -6.46 4.96 -16.19
C CYS A 428 -6.00 6.39 -15.86
N ASP A 429 -6.90 7.15 -15.24
CA ASP A 429 -6.60 8.40 -14.55
C ASP A 429 -7.20 8.37 -13.13
N ASP A 430 -7.00 9.44 -12.37
CA ASP A 430 -7.48 9.56 -10.98
C ASP A 430 -9.00 9.53 -10.83
N GLU A 431 -9.76 9.64 -11.93
CA GLU A 431 -11.22 9.65 -11.93
C GLU A 431 -11.85 8.38 -12.49
N ARG A 432 -11.04 7.42 -12.97
CA ARG A 432 -11.53 6.21 -13.65
C ARG A 432 -12.67 5.50 -12.92
N LEU A 433 -12.54 5.26 -11.61
CA LEU A 433 -13.59 4.58 -10.84
C LEU A 433 -14.93 5.34 -10.87
N PHE A 434 -14.89 6.67 -10.78
CA PHE A 434 -16.09 7.50 -10.78
C PHE A 434 -16.75 7.51 -12.17
N ILE A 435 -15.94 7.56 -13.23
CA ILE A 435 -16.40 7.44 -14.62
C ILE A 435 -17.05 6.08 -14.86
N ILE A 436 -16.48 4.99 -14.33
CA ILE A 436 -17.08 3.66 -14.36
C ILE A 436 -18.46 3.67 -13.70
N GLY A 437 -18.58 4.29 -12.52
CA GLY A 437 -19.87 4.44 -11.83
C GLY A 437 -20.92 5.17 -12.68
N ASP A 438 -20.52 6.25 -13.33
CA ASP A 438 -21.41 7.03 -14.20
C ASP A 438 -21.78 6.29 -15.50
N ALA A 439 -20.83 5.57 -16.11
CA ALA A 439 -21.11 4.73 -17.28
C ALA A 439 -22.12 3.62 -16.94
N LEU A 440 -21.97 2.96 -15.79
CA LEU A 440 -22.93 1.98 -15.31
C LEU A 440 -24.32 2.60 -15.07
N ARG A 441 -24.40 3.81 -14.52
CA ARG A 441 -25.67 4.55 -14.36
C ARG A 441 -26.33 4.86 -15.71
N GLN A 442 -25.54 5.18 -16.72
CA GLN A 442 -25.98 5.45 -18.09
C GLN A 442 -26.38 4.17 -18.85
N GLY A 443 -26.15 2.98 -18.28
CA GLY A 443 -26.59 1.70 -18.84
C GLY A 443 -25.57 1.01 -19.73
N TYR A 444 -24.29 1.40 -19.69
CA TYR A 444 -23.22 0.66 -20.34
C TYR A 444 -23.14 -0.78 -19.81
N ASP A 445 -22.82 -1.74 -20.67
CA ASP A 445 -22.65 -3.12 -20.24
C ASP A 445 -21.40 -3.23 -19.34
N TRP A 446 -21.58 -3.81 -18.16
CA TRP A 446 -20.50 -3.98 -17.19
C TRP A 446 -19.40 -4.91 -17.72
N LYS A 447 -19.72 -5.85 -18.62
CA LYS A 447 -18.71 -6.70 -19.27
C LYS A 447 -17.82 -5.91 -20.23
N GLN A 448 -18.39 -4.93 -20.91
CA GLN A 448 -17.63 -4.01 -21.75
C GLN A 448 -16.69 -3.14 -20.90
N ILE A 449 -17.14 -2.71 -19.72
CA ILE A 449 -16.29 -1.99 -18.77
C ILE A 449 -15.12 -2.86 -18.25
N VAL A 450 -15.35 -4.14 -18.00
CA VAL A 450 -14.27 -5.10 -17.67
C VAL A 450 -13.26 -5.16 -18.82
N GLU A 451 -13.72 -5.31 -20.07
CA GLU A 451 -12.83 -5.32 -21.24
C GLU A 451 -12.02 -4.03 -21.38
N TRP A 452 -12.63 -2.87 -21.12
CA TRP A 452 -11.94 -1.59 -21.22
C TRP A 452 -10.93 -1.39 -20.11
N SER A 453 -11.34 -1.63 -18.86
CA SER A 453 -10.54 -1.29 -17.68
C SER A 453 -9.51 -2.35 -17.30
N GLN A 454 -9.73 -3.61 -17.73
CA GLN A 454 -9.00 -4.80 -17.29
C GLN A 454 -9.09 -5.05 -15.77
N ILE A 455 -10.01 -4.37 -15.07
CA ILE A 455 -10.31 -4.62 -13.65
C ILE A 455 -11.05 -5.96 -13.54
N ASP A 456 -10.73 -6.75 -12.51
CA ASP A 456 -11.35 -8.06 -12.30
C ASP A 456 -12.90 -7.96 -12.31
N PRO A 457 -13.60 -8.88 -13.01
CA PRO A 457 -15.06 -8.92 -13.06
C PRO A 457 -15.77 -8.81 -11.71
N PHE A 458 -15.18 -9.35 -10.64
CA PHE A 458 -15.71 -9.29 -9.29
C PHE A 458 -15.96 -7.84 -8.85
N PHE A 459 -14.95 -6.96 -8.98
CA PHE A 459 -15.05 -5.57 -8.52
C PHE A 459 -16.04 -4.77 -9.37
N ILE A 460 -15.98 -4.90 -10.70
CA ILE A 460 -16.91 -4.20 -11.59
C ILE A 460 -18.36 -4.64 -11.34
N TYR A 461 -18.60 -5.93 -11.14
CA TYR A 461 -19.94 -6.46 -10.85
C TYR A 461 -20.46 -5.97 -9.48
N LYS A 462 -19.58 -5.86 -8.48
CA LYS A 462 -19.91 -5.28 -7.17
C LYS A 462 -20.29 -3.80 -7.27
N ILE A 463 -19.53 -3.03 -8.05
CA ILE A 463 -19.87 -1.62 -8.33
C ILE A 463 -21.21 -1.55 -9.08
N LYS A 464 -21.43 -2.38 -10.10
CA LYS A 464 -22.72 -2.45 -10.80
C LYS A 464 -23.88 -2.70 -9.84
N LYS A 465 -23.75 -3.63 -8.89
CA LYS A 465 -24.79 -3.89 -7.89
C LYS A 465 -25.11 -2.67 -7.04
N LEU A 466 -24.10 -1.89 -6.65
CA LEU A 466 -24.32 -0.62 -5.96
C LEU A 466 -25.14 0.33 -6.83
N ILE A 467 -24.74 0.52 -8.08
CA ILE A 467 -25.44 1.39 -9.04
C ILE A 467 -26.89 0.94 -9.28
N ASP A 468 -27.12 -0.36 -9.46
CA ASP A 468 -28.48 -0.90 -9.63
C ASP A 468 -29.34 -0.66 -8.37
N PHE A 469 -28.74 -0.78 -7.18
CA PHE A 469 -29.43 -0.62 -5.91
C PHE A 469 -29.84 0.83 -5.62
N GLU A 470 -29.19 1.83 -6.23
CA GLU A 470 -29.62 3.23 -6.16
C GLU A 470 -31.08 3.41 -6.61
N LYS A 471 -31.51 2.66 -7.63
CA LYS A 471 -32.90 2.67 -8.12
C LYS A 471 -33.89 2.11 -7.10
N VAL A 472 -33.49 1.08 -6.37
CA VAL A 472 -34.29 0.47 -5.29
C VAL A 472 -34.44 1.47 -4.16
N ILE A 473 -33.35 2.11 -3.74
CA ILE A 473 -33.38 3.15 -2.69
C ILE A 473 -34.32 4.29 -3.11
N ALA A 474 -34.20 4.80 -4.34
CA ALA A 474 -35.04 5.89 -4.83
C ALA A 474 -36.55 5.54 -4.84
N ALA A 475 -36.90 4.28 -5.10
CA ALA A 475 -38.30 3.82 -5.13
C ALA A 475 -38.88 3.51 -3.73
N SER A 476 -38.03 3.29 -2.72
CA SER A 476 -38.40 2.81 -1.38
C SER A 476 -38.12 3.85 -0.29
N GLN A 477 -38.66 5.06 -0.47
CA GLN A 477 -38.47 6.15 0.49
C GLN A 477 -39.05 5.81 1.87
N TYR A 478 -38.25 6.00 2.93
CA TYR A 478 -38.63 5.71 4.32
C TYR A 478 -39.02 4.24 4.59
N GLU A 479 -38.53 3.30 3.79
CA GLU A 479 -38.69 1.87 4.03
C GLU A 479 -37.53 1.34 4.91
N PRO A 480 -37.79 0.83 6.13
CA PRO A 480 -36.73 0.45 7.06
C PRO A 480 -35.80 -0.65 6.54
N GLU A 481 -36.35 -1.68 5.89
CA GLU A 481 -35.60 -2.84 5.41
C GLU A 481 -34.63 -2.46 4.30
N ILE A 482 -35.11 -1.72 3.30
CA ILE A 482 -34.26 -1.21 2.21
C ILE A 482 -33.22 -0.21 2.74
N THR A 483 -33.59 0.64 3.70
CA THR A 483 -32.65 1.56 4.32
C THR A 483 -31.52 0.80 5.03
N LEU A 484 -31.84 -0.23 5.82
CA LEU A 484 -30.84 -1.07 6.48
C LEU A 484 -29.93 -1.76 5.45
N GLN A 485 -30.48 -2.30 4.37
CA GLN A 485 -29.69 -2.88 3.28
C GLN A 485 -28.76 -1.85 2.63
N ALA A 486 -29.25 -0.63 2.37
CA ALA A 486 -28.42 0.47 1.85
C ALA A 486 -27.27 0.79 2.80
N LYS A 487 -27.54 0.84 4.11
CA LYS A 487 -26.49 1.08 5.11
C LYS A 487 -25.46 -0.05 5.18
N LYS A 488 -25.89 -1.32 5.08
CA LYS A 488 -25.00 -2.50 4.99
C LYS A 488 -24.11 -2.50 3.74
N LEU A 489 -24.58 -1.90 2.65
CA LEU A 489 -23.80 -1.69 1.43
C LEU A 489 -22.91 -0.44 1.48
N GLY A 490 -22.95 0.33 2.57
CA GLY A 490 -22.12 1.51 2.79
C GLY A 490 -22.67 2.84 2.30
N PHE A 491 -23.93 2.90 1.84
CA PHE A 491 -24.52 4.17 1.38
C PHE A 491 -24.56 5.20 2.52
N SER A 492 -24.07 6.41 2.24
CA SER A 492 -24.10 7.50 3.21
C SER A 492 -25.52 8.06 3.36
N ASP A 493 -25.81 8.74 4.47
CA ASP A 493 -27.10 9.42 4.64
C ASP A 493 -27.29 10.50 3.58
N LEU A 494 -26.20 11.13 3.13
CA LEU A 494 -26.22 12.11 2.04
C LEU A 494 -26.60 11.48 0.70
N SER A 495 -26.07 10.29 0.40
CA SER A 495 -26.40 9.54 -0.82
C SER A 495 -27.88 9.14 -0.84
N ILE A 496 -28.38 8.61 0.28
CA ILE A 496 -29.80 8.26 0.43
C ILE A 496 -30.67 9.51 0.31
N ALA A 497 -30.28 10.61 0.96
CA ALA A 497 -31.01 11.88 0.91
C ALA A 497 -31.13 12.41 -0.52
N HIS A 498 -30.05 12.31 -1.31
CA HIS A 498 -30.06 12.66 -2.72
C HIS A 498 -31.05 11.81 -3.52
N LEU A 499 -31.04 10.49 -3.36
CA LEU A 499 -31.93 9.56 -4.06
C LEU A 499 -33.40 9.72 -3.65
N TRP A 500 -33.65 10.14 -2.41
CA TRP A 500 -34.99 10.42 -1.88
C TRP A 500 -35.46 11.87 -2.10
N ASN A 501 -34.62 12.72 -2.69
CA ASN A 501 -34.87 14.15 -2.83
C ASN A 501 -35.29 14.81 -1.49
N THR A 502 -34.53 14.52 -0.42
CA THR A 502 -34.76 15.03 0.95
C THR A 502 -33.45 15.54 1.54
N ASP A 503 -33.49 15.99 2.80
CA ASP A 503 -32.30 16.44 3.51
C ASP A 503 -31.61 15.30 4.28
N GLN A 504 -30.30 15.43 4.47
CA GLN A 504 -29.49 14.43 5.18
C GLN A 504 -29.98 14.20 6.63
N ARG A 505 -30.51 15.25 7.28
CA ARG A 505 -30.96 15.16 8.68
C ARG A 505 -32.24 14.33 8.79
N ALA A 506 -33.15 14.43 7.83
CA ALA A 506 -34.36 13.63 7.77
C ALA A 506 -34.04 12.13 7.63
N VAL A 507 -33.06 11.77 6.81
CA VAL A 507 -32.58 10.37 6.72
C VAL A 507 -32.01 9.90 8.05
N PHE A 508 -31.17 10.71 8.69
CA PHE A 508 -30.58 10.38 10.00
C PHE A 508 -31.67 10.17 11.07
N GLU A 509 -32.62 11.10 11.20
CA GLU A 509 -33.70 10.99 12.19
C GLU A 509 -34.62 9.79 11.92
N PHE A 510 -34.91 9.51 10.65
CA PHE A 510 -35.64 8.30 10.27
C PHE A 510 -34.89 7.04 10.73
N ARG A 511 -33.61 6.90 10.38
CA ARG A 511 -32.79 5.75 10.80
C ARG A 511 -32.77 5.60 12.32
N LYS A 512 -32.53 6.70 13.04
CA LYS A 512 -32.50 6.74 14.50
C LYS A 512 -33.83 6.29 15.10
N SER A 513 -34.96 6.77 14.58
CA SER A 513 -36.31 6.39 15.05
C SER A 513 -36.64 4.91 14.82
N ARG A 514 -35.94 4.25 13.90
CA ARG A 514 -36.09 2.83 13.56
C ARG A 514 -34.99 1.94 14.14
N GLY A 515 -34.06 2.49 14.92
CA GLY A 515 -32.93 1.74 15.48
C GLY A 515 -31.90 1.30 14.43
N ILE A 516 -31.91 1.88 13.22
CA ILE A 516 -30.95 1.57 12.15
C ILE A 516 -29.67 2.37 12.42
N MET A 517 -28.88 1.96 13.40
CA MET A 517 -27.64 2.62 13.80
C MET A 517 -26.44 1.69 13.59
N PRO A 518 -25.25 2.23 13.30
CA PRO A 518 -24.08 1.40 13.17
C PRO A 518 -23.68 0.83 14.54
N VAL A 519 -23.10 -0.36 14.51
CA VAL A 519 -22.33 -0.95 15.59
C VAL A 519 -20.84 -0.76 15.31
N TYR A 520 -20.01 -0.90 16.33
CA TYR A 520 -18.55 -0.84 16.20
C TYR A 520 -17.96 -2.21 16.46
N LYS A 521 -17.19 -2.68 15.47
CA LYS A 521 -16.45 -3.93 15.48
C LYS A 521 -14.96 -3.67 15.69
N MET A 522 -14.26 -4.60 16.32
CA MET A 522 -12.86 -4.48 16.71
C MET A 522 -11.94 -5.09 15.64
N VAL A 523 -10.74 -4.51 15.50
CA VAL A 523 -9.61 -5.11 14.80
C VAL A 523 -8.79 -5.91 15.82
N ASP A 524 -8.69 -7.22 15.62
CA ASP A 524 -8.13 -8.16 16.61
C ASP A 524 -7.03 -9.11 16.06
N THR A 525 -6.67 -8.97 14.79
CA THR A 525 -5.72 -9.82 14.05
C THR A 525 -6.16 -11.27 13.77
N CYS A 526 -7.26 -11.75 14.36
CA CYS A 526 -7.57 -13.18 14.46
C CYS A 526 -9.03 -13.54 14.19
N ALA A 527 -9.82 -12.63 13.61
CA ALA A 527 -11.20 -12.87 13.22
C ALA A 527 -12.06 -13.41 14.40
N ALA A 528 -11.94 -12.76 15.55
CA ALA A 528 -12.61 -13.09 16.81
C ALA A 528 -12.28 -14.47 17.42
N GLU A 529 -11.21 -15.15 16.98
CA GLU A 529 -10.74 -16.38 17.64
C GLU A 529 -10.25 -16.10 19.07
N PHE A 530 -9.66 -14.93 19.31
CA PHE A 530 -9.18 -14.49 20.61
C PHE A 530 -9.71 -13.09 20.96
N GLU A 531 -10.02 -12.87 22.24
CA GLU A 531 -10.35 -11.53 22.74
C GLU A 531 -9.15 -10.57 22.63
N SER A 532 -9.39 -9.39 22.06
CA SER A 532 -8.44 -8.28 22.02
C SER A 532 -8.80 -7.22 23.08
N ASP A 533 -7.79 -6.77 23.82
CA ASP A 533 -7.94 -5.69 24.80
C ASP A 533 -7.71 -4.30 24.17
N THR A 534 -7.32 -4.25 22.89
CA THR A 534 -6.95 -3.01 22.19
C THR A 534 -8.18 -2.39 21.52
N PRO A 535 -8.63 -1.17 21.91
CA PRO A 535 -9.85 -0.55 21.40
C PRO A 535 -9.67 0.07 19.99
N TYR A 536 -9.33 -0.75 18.99
CA TYR A 536 -9.24 -0.35 17.59
C TYR A 536 -10.53 -0.72 16.85
N PHE A 537 -11.42 0.27 16.65
CA PHE A 537 -12.76 0.02 16.13
C PHE A 537 -13.02 0.57 14.73
N TYR A 538 -13.98 -0.05 14.04
CA TYR A 538 -14.61 0.49 12.83
C TYR A 538 -16.14 0.35 12.90
N GLY A 539 -16.86 1.36 12.41
CA GLY A 539 -18.33 1.33 12.35
C GLY A 539 -18.84 0.51 11.17
N THR A 540 -19.84 -0.34 11.39
CA THR A 540 -20.55 -1.15 10.37
C THR A 540 -22.03 -1.35 10.74
N TYR A 541 -22.83 -1.97 9.89
CA TYR A 541 -24.24 -2.29 10.13
C TYR A 541 -24.44 -3.79 10.35
N GLU A 542 -24.04 -4.26 11.52
CA GLU A 542 -24.29 -5.62 12.02
C GLU A 542 -25.11 -5.60 13.32
N GLU A 543 -25.21 -6.73 14.00
CA GLU A 543 -26.08 -6.93 15.16
C GLU A 543 -25.38 -6.55 16.48
N GLU A 544 -24.15 -7.01 16.70
CA GLU A 544 -23.43 -6.83 17.97
C GLU A 544 -22.48 -5.63 17.93
N ASN A 545 -22.50 -4.82 19.00
CA ASN A 545 -21.58 -3.71 19.22
C ASN A 545 -20.52 -4.06 20.27
N GLU A 546 -19.26 -4.13 19.84
CA GLU A 546 -18.11 -4.50 20.68
C GLU A 546 -17.49 -3.29 21.39
N SER A 547 -17.81 -2.07 20.96
CA SER A 547 -17.37 -0.85 21.64
C SER A 547 -18.15 -0.65 22.93
N VAL A 548 -17.54 -0.96 24.07
CA VAL A 548 -18.08 -0.67 25.41
C VAL A 548 -17.55 0.68 25.91
N PRO A 549 -18.39 1.73 26.02
CA PRO A 549 -17.95 3.03 26.51
C PRO A 549 -17.63 2.98 28.00
N SER A 550 -16.49 3.53 28.42
CA SER A 550 -16.13 3.70 29.83
C SER A 550 -16.92 4.83 30.51
N ASP A 551 -16.93 4.89 31.84
CA ASP A 551 -17.56 6.00 32.60
C ASP A 551 -16.68 7.25 32.71
N LYS A 552 -15.43 7.19 32.22
CA LYS A 552 -14.50 8.33 32.21
C LYS A 552 -15.01 9.49 31.34
N GLU A 553 -14.65 10.71 31.71
CA GLU A 553 -14.78 11.88 30.83
C GLU A 553 -13.91 11.66 29.58
N LYS A 554 -14.43 12.01 28.40
CA LYS A 554 -13.77 11.72 27.12
C LYS A 554 -13.59 13.00 26.33
N ILE A 555 -12.43 13.15 25.72
CA ILE A 555 -12.15 14.19 24.73
C ILE A 555 -12.01 13.52 23.37
N ILE A 556 -12.75 14.03 22.37
CA ILE A 556 -12.66 13.56 20.99
C ILE A 556 -11.63 14.41 20.26
N VAL A 557 -10.62 13.76 19.68
CA VAL A 557 -9.65 14.39 18.78
C VAL A 557 -9.96 13.93 17.36
N LEU A 558 -10.18 14.88 16.45
CA LEU A 558 -10.47 14.61 15.04
C LEU A 558 -9.18 14.74 14.23
N GLY A 559 -8.78 13.67 13.55
CA GLY A 559 -7.63 13.67 12.64
C GLY A 559 -7.89 14.45 11.34
N SER A 560 -6.83 14.66 10.57
CA SER A 560 -6.83 15.46 9.33
C SER A 560 -7.34 14.73 8.08
N GLY A 561 -7.46 13.40 8.12
CA GLY A 561 -7.80 12.59 6.95
C GLY A 561 -6.56 12.26 6.09
N PRO A 562 -6.71 12.04 4.77
CA PRO A 562 -5.59 11.70 3.91
C PRO A 562 -4.62 12.88 3.75
N ILE A 563 -3.32 12.61 3.78
CA ILE A 563 -2.29 13.61 3.51
C ILE A 563 -2.47 14.19 2.10
N ARG A 564 -2.33 15.51 1.99
CA ARG A 564 -2.32 16.25 0.72
C ARG A 564 -1.47 17.50 0.84
N ILE A 565 -1.14 18.11 -0.29
CA ILE A 565 -0.38 19.37 -0.30
C ILE A 565 -1.14 20.46 0.48
N GLY A 566 -0.49 20.98 1.52
CA GLY A 566 -1.06 21.96 2.46
C GLY A 566 -1.78 21.35 3.68
N GLN A 567 -1.92 20.03 3.75
CA GLN A 567 -2.39 19.28 4.91
C GLN A 567 -1.55 18.01 5.07
N GLY A 568 -0.35 18.16 5.63
CA GLY A 568 0.63 17.09 5.78
C GLY A 568 0.68 16.47 7.18
N VAL A 569 1.81 15.81 7.45
CA VAL A 569 2.12 15.13 8.72
C VAL A 569 2.13 16.09 9.91
N GLU A 570 2.34 17.38 9.70
CA GLU A 570 2.31 18.40 10.75
C GLU A 570 0.99 18.46 11.52
N PHE A 571 -0.14 18.13 10.88
CA PHE A 571 -1.46 18.06 11.53
C PHE A 571 -1.65 16.75 12.30
N ASP A 572 -1.05 15.66 11.81
CA ASP A 572 -1.01 14.39 12.52
C ASP A 572 -0.15 14.50 13.78
N TYR A 573 1.01 15.14 13.68
CA TYR A 573 1.88 15.49 14.81
C TYR A 573 1.10 16.22 15.91
N ALA A 574 0.40 17.31 15.55
CA ALA A 574 -0.41 18.05 16.51
C ALA A 574 -1.54 17.21 17.14
N THR A 575 -2.12 16.28 16.36
CA THR A 575 -3.16 15.36 16.82
C THR A 575 -2.60 14.36 17.84
N VAL A 576 -1.44 13.77 17.56
CA VAL A 576 -0.76 12.83 18.46
C VAL A 576 -0.39 13.50 19.79
N HIS A 577 0.21 14.68 19.76
CA HIS A 577 0.52 15.43 21.00
C HIS A 577 -0.74 15.79 21.78
N SER A 578 -1.83 16.14 21.10
CA SER A 578 -3.10 16.40 21.76
C SER A 578 -3.59 15.14 22.50
N VAL A 579 -3.54 13.98 21.85
CA VAL A 579 -3.91 12.69 22.46
C VAL A 579 -3.03 12.35 23.66
N TRP A 580 -1.71 12.55 23.56
CA TRP A 580 -0.79 12.31 24.68
C TRP A 580 -1.06 13.24 25.87
N ALA A 581 -1.18 14.55 25.63
CA ALA A 581 -1.49 15.51 26.69
C ALA A 581 -2.83 15.21 27.37
N ILE A 582 -3.87 14.86 26.60
CA ILE A 582 -5.17 14.45 27.12
C ILE A 582 -5.04 13.21 28.02
N LYS A 583 -4.28 12.21 27.57
CA LYS A 583 -4.04 10.98 28.33
C LYS A 583 -3.26 11.24 29.63
N GLU A 584 -2.26 12.12 29.60
CA GLU A 584 -1.51 12.55 30.80
C GLU A 584 -2.38 13.28 31.82
N MET A 585 -3.39 14.02 31.34
CA MET A 585 -4.38 14.68 32.18
C MET A 585 -5.43 13.71 32.77
N GLY A 586 -5.39 12.43 32.39
CA GLY A 586 -6.22 11.37 32.96
C GLY A 586 -7.57 11.13 32.30
N TYR A 587 -7.81 11.71 31.12
CA TYR A 587 -9.01 11.47 30.32
C TYR A 587 -8.96 10.12 29.59
#